data_AF-A0A1F8PCP3-F1
#
_entry.id   AF-A0A1F8PCP3-F1
#
_cell.length_a   1.000
_cell.length_b   1.000
_cell.length_c   1.000
_cell.angle_alpha   90.00
_cell.angle_beta   90.00
_cell.angle_gamma   90.00
#
_symmetry.space_group_name_H-M   'P 1'
#
loop_
_entity.id
_entity.type
_entity.pdbx_description
1 polymer ?
#
loop_
_entity_poly.entity_id
_entity_poly.type
_entity_poly.pdbx_seq_one_letter_code
_entity_poly.pdbx_strand_id
1 'polypeptide(L)'
;MDAGAQLLRARVEKVTVRNGRVECVHVSEKGYHRSIPTHIFVNAAGPMLQKVSEIIGLELPIFHERHPKVSMRDTLGILPRHAPLLIWEDSQRLTWEDEDREILAGSKETQWLFNGLPSGVHVRPESGPESQNILFLWPYDLEPVKPTFPVPIPASYPEIALRELVTMLPDMKICLERMPKPVVVGGYYTKTKENRLLCGPLPIDGAYVLGALSGYGLMAASGAGELLAAELSGSTLPEYAPAFTLERYENPVYLKMLQDWSPTGQL
;
A
#
# COMPACT_ATOMS: atom_id res chain seq x y z
N MET A 1 0.78 23.40 13.71
CA MET A 1 -0.11 23.26 12.54
C MET A 1 -0.48 24.67 12.18
N ASP A 2 0.22 25.22 11.19
CA ASP A 2 0.42 26.66 11.11
C ASP A 2 -0.57 27.34 10.14
N ALA A 3 -1.42 26.53 9.49
CA ALA A 3 -2.46 26.95 8.54
C ALA A 3 -3.91 26.77 9.08
N GLY A 4 -4.10 26.61 10.39
CA GLY A 4 -5.43 26.56 11.02
C GLY A 4 -6.16 25.21 11.00
N ALA A 5 -5.56 24.14 10.46
CA ALA A 5 -6.11 22.79 10.54
C ALA A 5 -6.16 22.29 12.00
N GLN A 6 -7.18 21.50 12.33
CA GLN A 6 -7.33 20.84 13.64
C GLN A 6 -7.21 19.32 13.49
N LEU A 7 -6.40 18.69 14.33
CA LEU A 7 -6.17 17.26 14.33
C LEU A 7 -6.89 16.66 15.52
N LEU A 8 -7.91 15.86 15.24
CA LEU A 8 -8.63 15.09 16.24
C LEU A 8 -8.26 13.61 16.10
N ARG A 9 -7.75 12.99 17.17
CA ARG A 9 -7.43 11.57 17.20
C ARG A 9 -8.65 10.77 17.67
N ALA A 10 -9.60 10.57 16.75
CA ALA A 10 -10.85 9.86 17.03
C ALA A 10 -11.18 8.85 15.93
N ARG A 11 -12.07 7.91 16.22
CA ARG A 11 -12.60 6.93 15.27
C ARG A 11 -13.91 7.46 14.68
N VAL A 12 -14.04 7.47 13.35
CA VAL A 12 -15.34 7.72 12.69
C VAL A 12 -16.25 6.51 12.92
N GLU A 13 -17.45 6.75 13.43
CA GLU A 13 -18.44 5.70 13.72
C GLU A 13 -19.68 5.80 12.84
N LYS A 14 -20.06 7.03 12.46
CA LYS A 14 -21.22 7.30 11.63
C LYS A 14 -21.02 8.59 10.85
N VAL A 15 -21.60 8.64 9.66
CA VAL A 15 -21.82 9.88 8.91
C VAL A 15 -23.32 10.04 8.73
N THR A 16 -23.89 11.14 9.20
CA THR A 16 -25.30 11.45 8.96
C THR A 16 -25.44 12.04 7.56
N VAL A 17 -26.23 11.35 6.74
CA VAL A 17 -26.69 11.84 5.44
C VAL A 17 -28.18 12.17 5.54
N ARG A 18 -28.58 13.35 5.08
CA ARG A 18 -29.98 13.80 5.01
C ARG A 18 -30.26 14.33 3.61
N ASN A 19 -31.36 13.92 3.00
CA ASN A 19 -31.73 14.31 1.62
C ASN A 19 -30.60 14.07 0.60
N GLY A 20 -29.84 12.98 0.75
CA GLY A 20 -28.72 12.64 -0.13
C GLY A 20 -27.42 13.41 0.12
N ARG A 21 -27.34 14.26 1.16
CA ARG A 21 -26.19 15.09 1.49
C ARG A 21 -25.61 14.83 2.88
N VAL A 22 -24.29 14.93 3.02
CA VAL A 22 -23.58 14.91 4.32
C VAL A 22 -23.98 16.10 5.20
N GLU A 23 -24.28 15.83 6.46
CA GLU A 23 -24.65 16.86 7.46
C GLU A 23 -23.79 16.83 8.73
N CYS A 24 -23.26 15.65 9.09
CA CYS A 24 -22.52 15.49 10.34
C CYS A 24 -21.67 14.23 10.34
N VAL A 25 -20.50 14.28 10.97
CA VAL A 25 -19.67 13.11 11.27
C VAL A 25 -19.69 12.86 12.77
N HIS A 26 -19.96 11.63 13.16
CA HIS A 26 -19.92 11.18 14.56
C HIS A 26 -18.63 10.41 14.78
N VAL A 27 -17.89 10.84 15.79
CA VAL A 27 -16.60 10.27 16.13
C VAL A 27 -16.56 9.84 17.59
N SER A 28 -15.74 8.85 17.91
CA SER A 28 -15.44 8.47 19.29
C SER A 28 -13.97 8.56 19.63
N GLU A 29 -13.68 9.06 20.83
CA GLU A 29 -12.35 9.13 21.42
C GLU A 29 -12.43 8.61 22.85
N LYS A 30 -11.70 7.54 23.16
CA LYS A 30 -11.64 6.95 24.52
C LYS A 30 -13.03 6.68 25.14
N GLY A 31 -14.02 6.31 24.32
CA GLY A 31 -15.40 6.04 24.76
C GLY A 31 -16.32 7.26 24.83
N TYR A 32 -15.81 8.47 24.59
CA TYR A 32 -16.63 9.67 24.45
C TYR A 32 -17.04 9.87 23.00
N HIS A 33 -18.34 10.11 22.77
CA HIS A 33 -18.89 10.37 21.44
C HIS A 33 -19.04 11.88 21.21
N ARG A 34 -18.65 12.34 20.03
CA ARG A 34 -18.78 13.73 19.59
C ARG A 34 -19.35 13.79 18.19
N SER A 35 -20.22 14.76 17.97
CA SER A 35 -20.76 15.11 16.65
C SER A 35 -20.03 16.33 16.10
N ILE A 36 -19.66 16.29 14.83
CA ILE A 36 -19.02 17.38 14.11
C ILE A 36 -19.94 17.74 12.93
N PRO A 37 -20.74 18.82 13.03
CA PRO A 37 -21.52 19.33 11.92
C PRO A 37 -20.59 19.69 10.76
N THR A 38 -20.86 19.15 9.57
CA THR A 38 -20.09 19.42 8.37
C THR A 38 -20.90 19.03 7.14
N HIS A 39 -20.72 19.77 6.05
CA HIS A 39 -21.30 19.43 4.75
C HIS A 39 -20.30 18.72 3.83
N ILE A 40 -19.05 18.55 4.27
CA ILE A 40 -17.99 17.91 3.51
C ILE A 40 -17.36 16.81 4.37
N PHE A 41 -17.28 15.61 3.80
CA PHE A 41 -16.62 14.45 4.38
C PHE A 41 -15.69 13.82 3.34
N VAL A 42 -14.40 13.70 3.67
CA VAL A 42 -13.40 13.06 2.82
C VAL A 42 -12.99 11.72 3.47
N ASN A 43 -13.22 10.62 2.77
CA ASN A 43 -12.69 9.32 3.16
C ASN A 43 -11.27 9.13 2.63
N ALA A 44 -10.27 9.29 3.51
CA ALA A 44 -8.86 9.04 3.24
C ALA A 44 -8.27 7.94 4.15
N ALA A 45 -9.07 6.91 4.46
CA ALA A 45 -8.78 5.98 5.55
C ALA A 45 -7.77 4.84 5.23
N GLY A 46 -6.96 4.97 4.17
CA GLY A 46 -5.92 3.98 3.83
C GLY A 46 -6.47 2.55 3.77
N PRO A 47 -5.89 1.56 4.47
CA PRO A 47 -6.43 0.19 4.52
C PRO A 47 -7.85 0.05 5.08
N MET A 48 -8.39 1.08 5.72
CA MET A 48 -9.78 1.10 6.23
C MET A 48 -10.74 1.80 5.25
N LEU A 49 -10.31 2.13 4.03
CA LEU A 49 -11.11 2.88 3.04
C LEU A 49 -12.48 2.24 2.81
N GLN A 50 -12.52 0.91 2.62
CA GLN A 50 -13.77 0.17 2.41
C GLN A 50 -14.66 0.25 3.65
N LYS A 51 -14.11 -0.02 4.84
CA LYS A 51 -14.86 0.03 6.11
C LYS A 51 -15.47 1.40 6.41
N VAL A 52 -14.79 2.47 6.03
CA VAL A 52 -15.31 3.84 6.18
C VAL A 52 -16.34 4.17 5.09
N SER A 53 -16.21 3.60 3.90
CA SER A 53 -17.22 3.75 2.83
C SER A 53 -18.53 3.04 3.16
N GLU A 54 -18.46 1.89 3.84
CA GLU A 54 -19.63 1.15 4.34
C GLU A 54 -20.47 1.98 5.32
N ILE A 55 -19.85 2.91 6.08
CA ILE A 55 -20.57 3.82 7.00
C ILE A 55 -21.56 4.71 6.24
N ILE A 56 -21.25 5.04 4.99
CA ILE A 56 -22.12 5.79 4.09
C ILE A 56 -22.81 4.89 3.05
N GLY A 57 -22.79 3.56 3.24
CA GLY A 57 -23.49 2.61 2.38
C GLY A 57 -22.86 2.40 1.00
N LEU A 58 -21.56 2.65 0.85
CA LEU A 58 -20.85 2.48 -0.41
C LEU A 58 -19.88 1.28 -0.36
N GLU A 59 -19.80 0.58 -1.50
CA GLU A 59 -18.78 -0.42 -1.78
C GLU A 59 -17.84 0.12 -2.87
N LEU A 60 -16.54 0.13 -2.58
CA LEU A 60 -15.53 0.63 -3.50
C LEU A 60 -14.88 -0.55 -4.25
N PRO A 61 -14.48 -0.38 -5.52
CA PRO A 61 -13.82 -1.41 -6.32
C PRO A 61 -12.34 -1.54 -5.94
N ILE A 62 -12.10 -1.90 -4.68
CA ILE A 62 -10.77 -1.99 -4.08
C ILE A 62 -10.49 -3.37 -3.48
N PHE A 63 -9.22 -3.72 -3.45
CA PHE A 63 -8.71 -4.89 -2.74
C PHE A 63 -7.43 -4.51 -1.99
N HIS A 64 -6.93 -5.44 -1.17
CA HIS A 64 -5.73 -5.21 -0.38
C HIS A 64 -4.71 -6.30 -0.61
N GLU A 65 -3.46 -5.92 -0.76
CA GLU A 65 -2.31 -6.82 -0.75
C GLU A 65 -1.48 -6.55 0.49
N ARG A 66 -0.87 -7.58 1.07
CA ARG A 66 0.01 -7.43 2.23
C ARG A 66 1.42 -7.11 1.75
N HIS A 67 1.99 -6.03 2.27
CA HIS A 67 3.34 -5.59 1.92
C HIS A 67 4.19 -5.45 3.18
N PRO A 68 4.90 -6.51 3.60
CA PRO A 68 5.91 -6.42 4.64
C PRO A 68 7.17 -5.77 4.09
N LYS A 69 8.02 -5.29 5.00
CA LYS A 69 9.35 -4.77 4.70
C LYS A 69 10.29 -5.08 5.83
N VAL A 70 11.56 -5.23 5.49
CA VAL A 70 12.62 -5.60 6.42
C VAL A 70 13.61 -4.47 6.51
N SER A 71 13.88 -4.03 7.74
CA SER A 71 15.03 -3.18 8.05
C SER A 71 16.07 -4.04 8.75
N MET A 72 17.31 -4.02 8.27
CA MET A 72 18.43 -4.66 8.93
C MET A 72 19.70 -3.85 8.74
N ARG A 73 20.68 -4.06 9.61
CA ARG A 73 21.99 -3.42 9.49
C ARG A 73 22.82 -4.15 8.44
N ASP A 74 23.30 -3.45 7.43
CA ASP A 74 24.34 -3.93 6.52
C ASP A 74 25.72 -3.70 7.15
N THR A 75 26.18 -4.70 7.91
CA THR A 75 27.43 -4.60 8.70
C THR A 75 28.70 -4.49 7.86
N LEU A 76 28.64 -4.91 6.59
CA LEU A 76 29.78 -4.92 5.69
C LEU A 76 29.73 -3.77 4.67
N GLY A 77 28.63 -3.01 4.64
CA GLY A 77 28.45 -1.92 3.69
C GLY A 77 28.38 -2.41 2.24
N ILE A 78 27.77 -3.57 2.03
CA ILE A 78 27.57 -4.19 0.71
C ILE A 78 26.73 -3.27 -0.19
N LEU A 79 25.66 -2.67 0.35
CA LEU A 79 24.90 -1.65 -0.35
C LEU A 79 25.53 -0.27 -0.07
N PRO A 80 26.08 0.42 -1.09
CA PRO A 80 26.64 1.74 -0.88
C PRO A 80 25.63 2.73 -0.33
N ARG A 81 26.04 3.59 0.61
CA ARG A 81 25.17 4.58 1.26
C ARG A 81 24.49 5.56 0.29
N HIS A 82 25.11 5.79 -0.86
CA HIS A 82 24.63 6.67 -1.91
C HIS A 82 23.87 5.92 -3.02
N ALA A 83 23.65 4.60 -2.86
CA ALA A 83 22.88 3.83 -3.81
C ALA A 83 21.43 4.38 -3.89
N PRO A 84 20.85 4.44 -5.10
CA PRO A 84 19.44 4.81 -5.25
C PRO A 84 18.53 3.67 -4.72
N LEU A 85 17.22 3.85 -4.86
CA LEU A 85 16.31 2.72 -4.81
C LEU A 85 16.66 1.76 -5.96
N LEU A 86 17.05 0.54 -5.61
CA LEU A 86 17.29 -0.53 -6.57
C LEU A 86 16.05 -1.42 -6.61
N ILE A 87 15.58 -1.74 -7.81
CA ILE A 87 14.46 -2.64 -8.05
C ILE A 87 14.93 -3.68 -9.06
N TRP A 88 14.75 -4.96 -8.74
CA TRP A 88 15.05 -6.05 -9.65
C TRP A 88 13.79 -6.54 -10.34
N GLU A 89 13.69 -6.35 -11.65
CA GLU A 89 12.47 -6.62 -12.43
C GLU A 89 12.49 -7.95 -13.20
N ASP A 90 13.57 -8.73 -13.11
CA ASP A 90 13.61 -10.05 -13.74
C ASP A 90 13.03 -11.10 -12.79
N SER A 91 12.27 -12.06 -13.35
CA SER A 91 11.81 -13.23 -12.62
C SER A 91 12.98 -14.11 -12.19
N GLN A 92 12.89 -14.73 -11.01
CA GLN A 92 13.98 -15.51 -10.45
C GLN A 92 13.54 -16.88 -9.93
N ARG A 93 14.53 -17.70 -9.55
CA ARG A 93 14.33 -18.93 -8.78
C ARG A 93 15.28 -18.91 -7.59
N LEU A 94 14.75 -19.17 -6.41
CA LEU A 94 15.60 -19.24 -5.22
C LEU A 94 16.46 -20.50 -5.26
N THR A 95 17.72 -20.33 -4.88
CA THR A 95 18.66 -21.44 -4.70
C THR A 95 18.64 -21.88 -3.24
N TRP A 96 18.59 -23.18 -3.03
CA TRP A 96 18.55 -23.84 -1.73
C TRP A 96 19.69 -24.84 -1.65
N GLU A 97 20.29 -24.97 -0.46
CA GLU A 97 21.25 -26.04 -0.18
C GLU A 97 20.50 -27.39 -0.13
N ASP A 98 21.19 -28.51 -0.39
CA ASP A 98 20.55 -29.82 -0.56
C ASP A 98 19.74 -30.26 0.67
N GLU A 99 20.25 -29.99 1.88
CA GLU A 99 19.58 -30.32 3.14
C GLU A 99 18.26 -29.54 3.32
N ASP A 100 18.27 -28.23 3.06
CA ASP A 100 17.07 -27.38 3.12
C ASP A 100 16.06 -27.77 2.04
N ARG A 101 16.56 -28.18 0.86
CA ARG A 101 15.74 -28.54 -0.28
C ARG A 101 14.85 -29.75 0.01
N GLU A 102 15.38 -30.79 0.65
CA GLU A 102 14.59 -31.98 1.02
C GLU A 102 13.46 -31.63 2.00
N ILE A 103 13.75 -30.80 2.99
CA ILE A 103 12.79 -30.37 4.02
C ILE A 103 11.66 -29.54 3.39
N LEU A 104 12.02 -28.54 2.57
CA LEU A 104 11.07 -27.65 1.91
C LEU A 104 10.27 -28.36 0.80
N ALA A 105 10.86 -29.32 0.09
CA ALA A 105 10.13 -30.09 -0.93
C ALA A 105 9.02 -30.97 -0.32
N GLY A 106 9.18 -31.38 0.94
CA GLY A 106 8.24 -32.22 1.68
C GLY A 106 6.97 -31.53 2.15
N SER A 107 6.88 -30.19 2.12
CA SER A 107 5.73 -29.41 2.60
C SER A 107 5.03 -28.67 1.46
N LYS A 108 3.70 -28.82 1.39
CA LYS A 108 2.88 -28.12 0.38
C LYS A 108 2.95 -26.60 0.53
N GLU A 109 3.15 -26.12 1.76
CA GLU A 109 3.25 -24.71 2.12
C GLU A 109 4.54 -24.04 1.62
N THR A 110 5.54 -24.83 1.24
CA THR A 110 6.87 -24.36 0.81
C THR A 110 7.22 -24.76 -0.61
N GLN A 111 6.43 -25.63 -1.26
CA GLN A 111 6.62 -26.03 -2.66
C GLN A 111 6.70 -24.87 -3.65
N TRP A 112 5.98 -23.78 -3.39
CA TRP A 112 5.99 -22.59 -4.26
C TRP A 112 7.38 -21.92 -4.34
N LEU A 113 8.26 -22.12 -3.35
CA LEU A 113 9.63 -21.58 -3.32
C LEU A 113 10.55 -22.17 -4.40
N PHE A 114 10.12 -23.25 -5.06
CA PHE A 114 10.85 -23.90 -6.16
C PHE A 114 10.33 -23.51 -7.55
N ASN A 115 9.24 -22.74 -7.62
CA ASN A 115 8.68 -22.26 -8.88
C ASN A 115 9.43 -21.01 -9.39
N GLY A 116 9.08 -20.52 -10.58
CA GLY A 116 9.46 -19.17 -10.97
C GLY A 116 8.77 -18.16 -10.07
N LEU A 117 9.54 -17.26 -9.47
CA LEU A 117 9.07 -16.30 -8.49
C LEU A 117 8.94 -14.90 -9.14
N PRO A 118 7.99 -14.08 -8.66
CA PRO A 118 7.70 -12.80 -9.27
C PRO A 118 8.87 -11.83 -9.10
N SER A 119 9.01 -10.90 -10.04
CA SER A 119 9.96 -9.80 -9.94
C SER A 119 9.57 -8.81 -8.82
N GLY A 120 10.42 -7.81 -8.60
CA GLY A 120 10.07 -6.62 -7.82
C GLY A 120 10.71 -6.55 -6.43
N VAL A 121 11.72 -7.38 -6.13
CA VAL A 121 12.53 -7.14 -4.92
C VAL A 121 13.19 -5.78 -5.05
N HIS A 122 13.12 -5.00 -3.98
CA HIS A 122 13.75 -3.69 -3.98
C HIS A 122 14.38 -3.37 -2.65
N VAL A 123 15.49 -2.62 -2.73
CA VAL A 123 16.30 -2.24 -1.57
C VAL A 123 16.77 -0.80 -1.71
N ARG A 124 16.94 -0.14 -0.56
CA ARG A 124 17.63 1.13 -0.46
C ARG A 124 18.31 1.29 0.90
N PRO A 125 19.31 2.17 1.03
CA PRO A 125 19.76 2.64 2.33
C PRO A 125 18.61 3.31 3.11
N GLU A 126 18.55 3.10 4.42
CA GLU A 126 17.53 3.64 5.32
C GLU A 126 18.14 4.54 6.40
N SER A 127 17.34 5.48 6.93
CA SER A 127 17.71 6.45 7.96
C SER A 127 18.74 7.49 7.51
N GLY A 128 19.31 8.28 8.42
CA GLY A 128 20.22 9.39 8.12
C GLY A 128 21.60 8.99 7.56
N PRO A 129 22.48 9.95 7.23
CA PRO A 129 23.75 9.71 6.54
C PRO A 129 24.68 8.68 7.21
N GLU A 130 24.70 8.65 8.55
CA GLU A 130 25.56 7.76 9.34
C GLU A 130 24.98 6.34 9.53
N SER A 131 23.78 6.07 9.01
CA SER A 131 23.12 4.78 9.16
C SER A 131 23.64 3.75 8.16
N GLN A 132 23.96 2.57 8.67
CA GLN A 132 24.22 1.36 7.88
C GLN A 132 22.97 0.48 7.71
N ASN A 133 21.78 0.97 8.08
CA ASN A 133 20.56 0.20 7.86
C ASN A 133 20.18 0.23 6.39
N ILE A 134 19.73 -0.92 5.91
CA ILE A 134 19.07 -1.06 4.62
C ILE A 134 17.61 -1.43 4.86
N LEU A 135 16.75 -0.96 3.97
CA LEU A 135 15.35 -1.35 3.90
C LEU A 135 15.15 -2.10 2.60
N PHE A 136 14.68 -3.34 2.69
CA PHE A 136 14.31 -4.13 1.53
C PHE A 136 12.94 -4.77 1.71
N LEU A 137 12.29 -5.06 0.59
CA LEU A 137 11.07 -5.83 0.56
C LEU A 137 10.92 -6.52 -0.79
N TRP A 138 10.06 -7.53 -0.82
CA TRP A 138 9.69 -8.24 -2.02
C TRP A 138 8.17 -8.50 -2.02
N PRO A 139 7.43 -8.01 -3.02
CA PRO A 139 5.99 -8.16 -3.09
C PRO A 139 5.60 -9.49 -3.77
N TYR A 140 6.07 -10.62 -3.26
CA TYR A 140 5.75 -11.93 -3.86
C TYR A 140 4.35 -12.44 -3.50
N ASP A 141 3.79 -11.98 -2.37
CA ASP A 141 2.46 -12.32 -1.89
C ASP A 141 1.44 -11.27 -2.37
N LEU A 142 0.96 -11.45 -3.60
CA LEU A 142 0.01 -10.55 -4.26
C LEU A 142 -1.44 -11.02 -4.12
N GLU A 143 -1.70 -12.07 -3.33
CA GLU A 143 -3.06 -12.54 -3.14
C GLU A 143 -3.90 -11.50 -2.38
N PRO A 144 -5.12 -11.17 -2.86
CA PRO A 144 -6.00 -10.28 -2.14
C PRO A 144 -6.34 -10.79 -0.74
N VAL A 145 -6.13 -9.95 0.27
CA VAL A 145 -6.39 -10.25 1.68
C VAL A 145 -7.36 -9.26 2.29
N LYS A 146 -8.02 -9.67 3.39
CA LYS A 146 -8.74 -8.73 4.26
C LYS A 146 -7.75 -8.05 5.21
N PRO A 147 -7.75 -6.72 5.35
CA PRO A 147 -6.90 -6.03 6.30
C PRO A 147 -7.18 -6.46 7.75
N THR A 148 -6.19 -7.06 8.39
CA THR A 148 -6.18 -7.39 9.81
C THR A 148 -5.03 -6.68 10.52
N PHE A 149 -5.26 -6.30 11.78
CA PHE A 149 -4.28 -5.61 12.62
C PHE A 149 -4.15 -6.34 13.97
N PRO A 150 -2.92 -6.60 14.48
CA PRO A 150 -1.63 -6.34 13.84
C PRO A 150 -1.44 -7.12 12.53
N VAL A 151 -0.62 -6.59 11.62
CA VAL A 151 -0.42 -7.19 10.28
C VAL A 151 0.25 -8.56 10.45
N PRO A 152 -0.34 -9.66 9.96
CA PRO A 152 0.25 -10.98 10.08
C PRO A 152 1.40 -11.12 9.08
N ILE A 153 2.64 -11.25 9.57
CA ILE A 153 3.83 -11.38 8.73
C ILE A 153 4.47 -12.75 8.95
N PRO A 154 4.71 -13.56 7.90
CA PRO A 154 5.40 -14.83 8.04
C PRO A 154 6.80 -14.67 8.64
N ALA A 155 7.19 -15.53 9.58
CA ALA A 155 8.52 -15.49 10.19
C ALA A 155 9.65 -15.72 9.17
N SER A 156 9.36 -16.43 8.09
CA SER A 156 10.29 -16.71 6.98
C SER A 156 10.46 -15.54 6.01
N TYR A 157 9.61 -14.50 6.06
CA TYR A 157 9.65 -13.39 5.10
C TYR A 157 11.03 -12.74 4.95
N PRO A 158 11.78 -12.43 6.03
CA PRO A 158 13.07 -11.77 5.89
C PRO A 158 14.10 -12.59 5.14
N GLU A 159 14.15 -13.90 5.39
CA GLU A 159 15.07 -14.80 4.70
C GLU A 159 14.71 -14.93 3.23
N ILE A 160 13.42 -15.15 2.92
CA ILE A 160 12.94 -15.27 1.55
C ILE A 160 13.24 -14.00 0.73
N ALA A 161 12.94 -12.82 1.29
CA ALA A 161 13.22 -11.55 0.62
C ALA A 161 14.74 -11.28 0.49
N LEU A 162 15.55 -11.73 1.45
CA LEU A 162 17.00 -11.62 1.36
C LEU A 162 17.58 -12.54 0.28
N ARG A 163 17.08 -13.79 0.15
CA ARG A 163 17.54 -14.72 -0.89
C ARG A 163 17.29 -14.17 -2.29
N GLU A 164 16.15 -13.49 -2.51
CA GLU A 164 15.86 -12.81 -3.78
C GLU A 164 16.81 -11.63 -4.03
N LEU A 165 17.16 -10.89 -2.98
CA LEU A 165 18.10 -9.78 -3.05
C LEU A 165 19.52 -10.22 -3.41
N VAL A 166 19.93 -11.43 -3.01
CA VAL A 166 21.29 -11.97 -3.27
C VAL A 166 21.59 -12.05 -4.77
N THR A 167 20.61 -12.27 -5.64
CA THR A 167 20.89 -12.25 -7.08
C THR A 167 21.29 -10.87 -7.58
N MET A 168 20.66 -9.81 -7.06
CA MET A 168 21.02 -8.43 -7.38
C MET A 168 22.30 -7.98 -6.65
N LEU A 169 22.51 -8.46 -5.41
CA LEU A 169 23.65 -8.12 -4.56
C LEU A 169 24.31 -9.41 -4.00
N PRO A 170 25.18 -10.09 -4.79
CA PRO A 170 25.72 -11.41 -4.44
C PRO A 170 26.43 -11.46 -3.08
N ASP A 171 27.12 -10.39 -2.69
CA ASP A 171 27.84 -10.31 -1.42
C ASP A 171 26.88 -10.36 -0.20
N MET A 172 25.58 -10.09 -0.37
CA MET A 172 24.56 -10.27 0.67
C MET A 172 24.36 -11.74 1.06
N LYS A 173 24.93 -12.70 0.31
CA LYS A 173 24.85 -14.13 0.64
C LYS A 173 25.35 -14.41 2.06
N ILE A 174 26.34 -13.65 2.56
CA ILE A 174 26.85 -13.81 3.93
C ILE A 174 25.78 -13.54 5.00
N CYS A 175 24.80 -12.69 4.71
CA CYS A 175 23.67 -12.41 5.59
C CYS A 175 22.68 -13.58 5.68
N LEU A 176 22.74 -14.57 4.78
CA LEU A 176 21.94 -15.80 4.87
C LEU A 176 22.50 -16.75 5.94
N GLU A 177 23.82 -16.81 6.10
CA GLU A 177 24.45 -17.61 7.17
C GLU A 177 24.19 -17.00 8.55
N ARG A 178 24.23 -15.66 8.63
CA ARG A 178 23.99 -14.94 9.87
C ARG A 178 23.36 -13.58 9.62
N MET A 179 22.03 -13.57 9.56
CA MET A 179 21.28 -12.32 9.38
C MET A 179 21.39 -11.43 10.61
N PRO A 180 21.81 -10.16 10.47
CA PRO A 180 21.67 -9.17 11.52
C PRO A 180 20.21 -9.06 11.94
N LYS A 181 19.93 -8.93 13.25
CA LYS A 181 18.56 -8.97 13.79
C LYS A 181 17.60 -8.08 12.98
N PRO A 182 16.67 -8.65 12.19
CA PRO A 182 15.81 -7.86 11.34
C PRO A 182 14.69 -7.23 12.16
N VAL A 183 14.29 -6.02 11.75
CA VAL A 183 13.03 -5.39 12.16
C VAL A 183 12.08 -5.55 10.99
N VAL A 184 11.00 -6.29 11.22
CA VAL A 184 9.98 -6.54 10.19
C VAL A 184 8.72 -5.77 10.55
N VAL A 185 8.28 -4.94 9.62
CA VAL A 185 7.01 -4.21 9.72
C VAL A 185 6.23 -4.41 8.44
N GLY A 186 4.93 -4.21 8.48
CA GLY A 186 4.10 -4.40 7.30
C GLY A 186 2.90 -3.48 7.29
N GLY A 187 2.31 -3.38 6.11
CA GLY A 187 1.07 -2.67 5.88
C GLY A 187 0.28 -3.33 4.76
N TYR A 188 -0.75 -2.63 4.31
CA TYR A 188 -1.53 -3.05 3.16
C TYR A 188 -1.43 -2.00 2.07
N TYR A 189 -1.29 -2.46 0.83
CA TYR A 189 -1.59 -1.62 -0.32
C TYR A 189 -3.07 -1.79 -0.60
N THR A 190 -3.86 -0.72 -0.43
CA THR A 190 -5.23 -0.64 -0.94
C THR A 190 -5.14 -0.27 -2.40
N LYS A 191 -5.72 -1.09 -3.28
CA LYS A 191 -5.54 -1.00 -4.73
C LYS A 191 -6.88 -1.03 -5.44
N THR A 192 -6.97 -0.35 -6.57
CA THR A 192 -7.93 -0.69 -7.64
C THR A 192 -7.29 -1.70 -8.60
N LYS A 193 -8.10 -2.34 -9.45
CA LYS A 193 -7.62 -3.35 -10.41
C LYS A 193 -6.51 -2.82 -11.32
N GLU A 194 -6.63 -1.56 -11.73
CA GLU A 194 -5.75 -0.89 -12.68
C GLU A 194 -4.60 -0.11 -12.03
N ASN A 195 -4.38 -0.29 -10.73
CA ASN A 195 -3.42 0.48 -9.95
C ASN A 195 -3.62 2.01 -10.00
N ARG A 196 -4.84 2.50 -10.21
CA ARG A 196 -5.18 3.93 -10.17
C ARG A 196 -5.87 4.32 -8.89
N LEU A 197 -5.42 5.40 -8.27
CA LEU A 197 -6.06 5.95 -7.08
C LEU A 197 -7.54 6.32 -7.33
N LEU A 198 -8.29 6.39 -6.23
CA LEU A 198 -9.63 6.95 -6.18
C LEU A 198 -9.53 8.35 -5.56
N CYS A 199 -9.86 9.38 -6.33
CA CYS A 199 -9.86 10.78 -5.89
C CYS A 199 -11.00 11.53 -6.55
N GLY A 200 -11.87 12.13 -5.75
CA GLY A 200 -13.00 12.92 -6.25
C GLY A 200 -14.29 12.68 -5.47
N PRO A 201 -15.43 13.13 -6.02
CA PRO A 201 -16.73 12.96 -5.39
C PRO A 201 -17.14 11.49 -5.29
N LEU A 202 -18.08 11.24 -4.39
CA LEU A 202 -18.81 9.98 -4.25
C LEU A 202 -20.30 10.23 -4.57
N PRO A 203 -21.13 9.17 -4.77
CA PRO A 203 -22.57 9.29 -5.07
C PRO A 203 -23.45 9.88 -3.95
N ILE A 204 -22.86 10.57 -2.97
CA ILE A 204 -23.54 11.25 -1.86
C ILE A 204 -23.01 12.68 -1.84
N ASP A 205 -23.91 13.66 -1.90
CA ASP A 205 -23.54 15.08 -1.92
C ASP A 205 -22.71 15.45 -0.68
N GLY A 206 -21.54 16.07 -0.90
CA GLY A 206 -20.59 16.39 0.15
C GLY A 206 -19.67 15.23 0.59
N ALA A 207 -19.78 14.03 0.02
CA ALA A 207 -18.86 12.93 0.29
C ALA A 207 -17.81 12.80 -0.82
N TYR A 208 -16.55 12.60 -0.43
CA TYR A 208 -15.40 12.49 -1.32
C TYR A 208 -14.48 11.35 -0.87
N VAL A 209 -13.63 10.88 -1.78
CA VAL A 209 -12.62 9.87 -1.51
C VAL A 209 -11.23 10.38 -1.90
N LEU A 210 -10.20 9.99 -1.14
CA LEU A 210 -8.80 10.02 -1.56
C LEU A 210 -8.14 8.75 -1.02
N GLY A 211 -7.99 7.74 -1.87
CA GLY A 211 -7.52 6.44 -1.45
C GLY A 211 -7.09 5.55 -2.61
N ALA A 212 -6.89 4.27 -2.30
CA ALA A 212 -6.47 3.26 -3.27
C ALA A 212 -5.17 3.61 -4.04
N LEU A 213 -4.19 4.24 -3.38
CA LEU A 213 -2.95 4.72 -4.02
C LEU A 213 -1.93 3.62 -4.36
N SER A 214 -2.38 2.36 -4.47
CA SER A 214 -1.75 1.20 -5.10
C SER A 214 -0.28 0.85 -4.84
N GLY A 215 0.36 1.47 -3.85
CA GLY A 215 1.77 1.25 -3.50
C GLY A 215 2.67 2.47 -3.70
N TYR A 216 2.22 3.44 -4.49
CA TYR A 216 2.92 4.68 -4.76
C TYR A 216 2.38 5.88 -3.97
N GLY A 217 1.53 5.64 -2.96
CA GLY A 217 0.82 6.69 -2.24
C GLY A 217 1.69 7.73 -1.55
N LEU A 218 2.90 7.38 -1.10
CA LEU A 218 3.85 8.37 -0.55
C LEU A 218 4.32 9.37 -1.61
N MET A 219 4.52 8.91 -2.85
CA MET A 219 4.96 9.74 -3.98
C MET A 219 3.81 10.59 -4.51
N ALA A 220 2.61 10.00 -4.60
CA ALA A 220 1.43 10.67 -5.12
C ALA A 220 0.69 11.56 -4.11
N ALA A 221 1.02 11.51 -2.81
CA ALA A 221 0.25 12.17 -1.75
C ALA A 221 0.04 13.67 -2.00
N SER A 222 1.10 14.40 -2.36
CA SER A 222 1.01 15.85 -2.63
C SER A 222 0.11 16.15 -3.82
N GLY A 223 0.30 15.45 -4.94
CA GLY A 223 -0.51 15.65 -6.15
C GLY A 223 -1.97 15.22 -5.97
N ALA A 224 -2.22 14.11 -5.28
CA ALA A 224 -3.58 13.66 -4.96
C ALA A 224 -4.28 14.63 -4.00
N GLY A 225 -3.56 15.16 -3.01
CA GLY A 225 -4.08 16.17 -2.08
C GLY A 225 -4.42 17.48 -2.78
N GLU A 226 -3.55 17.94 -3.68
CA GLU A 226 -3.80 19.13 -4.51
C GLU A 226 -5.01 18.93 -5.43
N LEU A 227 -5.10 17.78 -6.09
CA LEU A 227 -6.23 17.43 -6.95
C LEU A 227 -7.55 17.46 -6.19
N LEU A 228 -7.61 16.84 -5.01
CA LEU A 228 -8.83 16.87 -4.19
C LEU A 228 -9.12 18.27 -3.63
N ALA A 229 -8.10 19.04 -3.26
CA ALA A 229 -8.30 20.40 -2.79
C ALA A 229 -8.86 21.30 -3.92
N ALA A 230 -8.44 21.10 -5.17
CA ALA A 230 -8.98 21.80 -6.32
C ALA A 230 -10.48 21.47 -6.52
N GLU A 231 -10.84 20.18 -6.43
CA GLU A 231 -12.24 19.72 -6.45
C GLU A 231 -13.08 20.41 -5.36
N LEU A 232 -12.63 20.34 -4.11
CA LEU A 232 -13.36 20.87 -2.95
C LEU A 232 -13.50 22.40 -2.96
N SER A 233 -12.58 23.11 -3.60
CA SER A 233 -12.59 24.58 -3.71
C SER A 233 -13.31 25.09 -4.96
N GLY A 234 -13.74 24.20 -5.86
CA GLY A 234 -14.32 24.58 -7.16
C GLY A 234 -13.30 25.20 -8.12
N SER A 235 -12.01 24.90 -7.91
CA SER A 235 -10.95 25.32 -8.83
C SER A 235 -10.99 24.53 -10.13
N THR A 236 -10.31 25.02 -11.18
CA THR A 236 -10.18 24.28 -12.43
C THR A 236 -9.42 22.98 -12.22
N LEU A 237 -10.05 21.86 -12.56
CA LEU A 237 -9.42 20.55 -12.50
C LEU A 237 -8.54 20.30 -13.73
N PRO A 238 -7.42 19.57 -13.59
CA PRO A 238 -6.63 19.13 -14.72
C PRO A 238 -7.40 18.14 -15.59
N GLU A 239 -7.05 18.06 -16.88
CA GLU A 239 -7.72 17.18 -17.86
C GLU A 239 -7.73 15.70 -17.45
N TYR A 240 -6.73 15.26 -16.69
CA TYR A 240 -6.64 13.88 -16.22
C TYR A 240 -7.52 13.57 -14.99
N ALA A 241 -8.15 14.56 -14.35
CA ALA A 241 -8.93 14.34 -13.12
C ALA A 241 -10.01 13.25 -13.25
N PRO A 242 -10.80 13.16 -14.35
CA PRO A 242 -11.82 12.13 -14.52
C PRO A 242 -11.27 10.70 -14.52
N ALA A 243 -9.97 10.50 -14.78
CA ALA A 243 -9.35 9.18 -14.71
C ALA A 243 -9.20 8.64 -13.28
N PHE A 244 -9.43 9.48 -12.25
CA PHE A 244 -9.31 9.12 -10.84
C PHE A 244 -10.62 9.11 -10.05
N THR A 245 -11.74 9.55 -10.64
CA THR A 245 -13.03 9.54 -9.95
C THR A 245 -13.63 8.13 -9.89
N LEU A 246 -14.67 7.92 -9.08
CA LEU A 246 -15.37 6.63 -9.00
C LEU A 246 -16.26 6.40 -10.22
N GLU A 247 -16.82 7.47 -10.79
CA GLU A 247 -17.71 7.46 -11.96
C GLU A 247 -17.05 6.90 -13.21
N ARG A 248 -15.71 6.80 -13.25
CA ARG A 248 -15.00 6.13 -14.34
C ARG A 248 -15.48 4.69 -14.58
N TYR A 249 -15.95 4.00 -13.53
CA TYR A 249 -16.50 2.64 -13.65
C TYR A 249 -17.92 2.61 -14.24
N GLU A 250 -18.57 3.76 -14.43
CA GLU A 250 -19.85 3.88 -15.16
C GLU A 250 -19.62 4.07 -16.66
N ASN A 251 -18.39 4.39 -17.09
CA ASN A 251 -18.04 4.60 -18.49
C ASN A 251 -17.80 3.24 -19.20
N PRO A 252 -18.64 2.84 -20.18
CA PRO A 252 -18.47 1.57 -20.89
C PRO A 252 -17.15 1.46 -21.65
N VAL A 253 -16.60 2.58 -22.14
CA VAL A 253 -15.31 2.62 -22.82
C VAL A 253 -14.19 2.30 -21.82
N TYR A 254 -14.25 2.87 -20.63
CA TYR A 254 -13.28 2.59 -19.56
C TYR A 254 -13.35 1.13 -19.12
N LEU A 255 -14.55 0.60 -18.91
CA LEU A 255 -14.75 -0.80 -18.54
C LEU A 255 -14.18 -1.76 -19.60
N LYS A 256 -14.31 -1.42 -20.89
CA LYS A 256 -13.69 -2.20 -21.97
C LYS A 256 -12.17 -2.13 -21.91
N MET A 257 -11.59 -0.94 -21.69
CA MET A 257 -10.14 -0.80 -21.50
C MET A 257 -9.63 -1.60 -20.30
N LEU A 258 -10.39 -1.67 -19.21
CA LEU A 258 -10.06 -2.46 -18.02
C LEU A 258 -10.06 -3.99 -18.24
N GLN A 259 -10.76 -4.48 -19.25
CA GLN A 259 -10.75 -5.91 -19.61
C GLN A 259 -9.41 -6.29 -20.25
N ASP A 260 -8.86 -5.40 -21.07
CA ASP A 260 -7.60 -5.60 -21.80
C ASP A 260 -6.37 -5.13 -20.99
N TRP A 261 -6.58 -4.61 -19.78
CA TRP A 261 -5.50 -4.07 -18.94
C TRP A 261 -4.61 -5.21 -18.40
N SER A 262 -3.38 -5.29 -18.91
CA SER A 262 -2.38 -6.21 -18.38
C SER A 262 -1.95 -5.74 -16.98
N PRO A 263 -1.80 -6.65 -15.99
CA PRO A 263 -1.20 -6.31 -14.71
C PRO A 263 0.29 -5.99 -14.93
N THR A 264 0.61 -4.72 -15.17
CA THR A 264 1.97 -4.23 -15.24
C THR A 264 2.43 -3.90 -13.82
N GLY A 265 3.29 -4.73 -13.24
CA GLY A 265 4.04 -4.47 -12.01
C GLY A 265 3.31 -3.75 -10.86
N GLN A 266 4.06 -3.07 -10.00
CA GLN A 266 3.53 -2.15 -8.99
C GLN A 266 3.46 -0.69 -9.47
N LEU A 267 3.74 -0.45 -10.76
CA LEU A 267 3.77 0.86 -11.41
C LEU A 267 2.92 0.86 -12.68
#